data_AF-A0A2P8F3G0-F1
#
_entry.id   AF-A0A2P8F3G0-F1
#
_cell.length_a   1.000
_cell.length_b   1.000
_cell.length_c   1.000
_cell.angle_alpha   90.00
_cell.angle_beta   90.00
_cell.angle_gamma   90.00
#
_symmetry.space_group_name_H-M   'P 1'
#
loop_
_entity.id
_entity.type
_entity.pdbx_description
1 polymer ?
#
loop_
_entity_poly.entity_id
_entity_poly.type
_entity_poly.pdbx_seq_one_letter_code
_entity_poly.pdbx_strand_id
1 'polypeptide(L)'
;MSKTPAAQFVPLSIAVLTVSDTRTTANDTSGDLLADRLISAGHALAARGIVRDDIYQMRARVSALIADTETQVILITGGTGFSHRPCNFVGTLQRALDTRRAESHDEPA
;
A
#
# COMPACT_ATOMS: atom_id res chain seq x y z
N MET A 1 -8.93 24.67 -22.52
CA MET A 1 -7.53 24.25 -22.76
C MET A 1 -6.93 23.89 -21.40
N SER A 2 -7.16 22.66 -20.91
CA SER A 2 -6.61 22.20 -19.63
C SER A 2 -5.10 22.04 -19.78
N LYS A 3 -4.35 22.79 -18.99
CA LYS A 3 -2.89 22.69 -18.91
C LYS A 3 -2.60 21.46 -18.06
N THR A 4 -2.59 20.28 -18.68
CA THR A 4 -1.92 19.12 -18.07
C THR A 4 -0.44 19.34 -18.29
N PRO A 5 0.35 19.86 -17.33
CA PRO A 5 1.79 19.82 -17.47
C PRO A 5 2.16 18.36 -17.71
N ALA A 6 3.00 18.09 -18.72
CA ALA A 6 3.61 16.79 -18.86
C ALA A 6 4.31 16.48 -17.53
N ALA A 7 3.69 15.60 -16.74
CA ALA A 7 4.10 15.37 -15.37
C ALA A 7 5.52 14.82 -15.40
N GLN A 8 6.48 15.61 -14.93
CA GLN A 8 7.82 15.09 -14.67
C GLN A 8 7.65 13.92 -13.70
N PHE A 9 8.31 12.80 -14.02
CA PHE A 9 8.28 11.62 -13.17
C PHE A 9 8.91 11.97 -11.81
N VAL A 10 8.10 11.94 -10.75
CA VAL A 10 8.57 12.10 -9.37
C VAL A 10 8.71 10.71 -8.78
N PRO A 11 9.94 10.27 -8.44
CA PRO A 11 10.12 8.99 -7.75
C PRO A 11 9.42 9.06 -6.39
N LEU A 12 8.72 7.99 -6.03
CA LEU A 12 8.02 7.87 -4.77
C LEU A 12 8.64 6.73 -3.98
N SER A 13 8.64 6.86 -2.67
CA SER A 13 9.08 5.81 -1.76
C SER A 13 7.89 4.92 -1.41
N ILE A 14 7.94 3.67 -1.88
CA ILE A 14 6.83 2.72 -1.82
C ILE A 14 7.22 1.55 -0.92
N ALA A 15 6.37 1.23 0.05
CA ALA A 15 6.44 0.02 0.86
C ALA A 15 5.54 -1.08 0.26
N VAL A 16 6.04 -2.30 0.17
CA VAL A 16 5.28 -3.47 -0.30
C VAL A 16 5.04 -4.44 0.86
N LEU A 17 3.78 -4.73 1.15
CA LEU A 17 3.36 -5.64 2.20
C LEU A 17 2.55 -6.80 1.62
N THR A 18 3.04 -8.02 1.77
CA THR A 18 2.32 -9.22 1.39
C THR A 18 1.58 -9.78 2.61
N VAL A 19 0.27 -9.99 2.50
CA VAL A 19 -0.55 -10.64 3.53
C VAL A 19 -0.80 -12.09 3.13
N SER A 20 -0.22 -13.03 3.88
CA SER A 20 -0.43 -14.47 3.65
C SER A 20 0.03 -15.33 4.83
N ASP A 21 -0.70 -16.41 5.09
CA ASP A 21 -0.33 -17.39 6.11
C ASP A 21 0.71 -18.41 5.65
N THR A 22 0.78 -18.67 4.34
CA THR A 22 1.63 -19.73 3.76
C THR A 22 2.82 -19.20 2.98
N ARG A 23 2.85 -17.89 2.68
CA ARG A 23 3.95 -17.30 1.94
C ARG A 23 5.12 -16.95 2.87
N THR A 24 6.31 -17.05 2.31
CA THR A 24 7.60 -16.70 2.89
C THR A 24 8.36 -15.86 1.86
N THR A 25 9.46 -15.24 2.26
CA THR A 25 10.28 -14.42 1.35
C THR A 25 10.76 -15.18 0.12
N ALA A 26 10.89 -16.51 0.20
CA ALA A 26 11.33 -17.35 -0.91
C ALA A 26 10.22 -17.71 -1.91
N ASN A 27 8.94 -17.57 -1.55
CA ASN A 27 7.82 -17.96 -2.41
C ASN A 27 6.84 -16.79 -2.67
N ASP A 28 7.22 -15.58 -2.29
CA ASP A 28 6.43 -14.36 -2.45
C ASP A 28 6.58 -13.75 -3.85
N THR A 29 6.16 -14.52 -4.87
CA THR A 29 6.24 -14.11 -6.28
C THR A 29 5.47 -12.83 -6.57
N SER A 30 4.37 -12.57 -5.85
CA SER A 30 3.60 -11.33 -6.01
C SER A 30 4.33 -10.13 -5.45
N GLY A 31 4.94 -10.25 -4.26
CA GLY A 31 5.75 -9.20 -3.68
C GLY A 31 7.03 -8.92 -4.48
N ASP A 32 7.69 -9.96 -4.99
CA ASP A 32 8.84 -9.83 -5.92
C ASP A 32 8.42 -9.04 -7.17
N LEU A 33 7.34 -9.45 -7.83
CA LEU A 33 6.84 -8.79 -9.03
C LEU A 33 6.52 -7.32 -8.80
N LEU A 34 5.92 -6.97 -7.65
CA LEU A 34 5.59 -5.58 -7.32
C LEU A 34 6.85 -4.75 -7.06
N ALA A 35 7.82 -5.30 -6.32
CA ALA A 35 9.10 -4.66 -6.07
C ALA A 35 9.89 -4.43 -7.37
N ASP A 36 9.94 -5.42 -8.25
CA ASP A 36 10.65 -5.29 -9.53
C ASP A 36 10.00 -4.24 -10.41
N ARG A 37 8.66 -4.22 -10.48
CA ARG A 37 7.91 -3.25 -11.29
C ARG A 37 8.03 -1.83 -10.78
N LEU A 38 7.98 -1.60 -9.47
CA LEU A 38 8.10 -0.25 -8.93
C LEU A 38 9.52 0.30 -9.13
N ILE A 39 10.54 -0.55 -8.96
CA ILE A 39 11.94 -0.17 -9.21
C ILE A 39 12.14 0.12 -10.70
N SER A 40 11.63 -0.74 -11.57
CA SER A 40 11.71 -0.56 -13.03
C SER A 40 10.96 0.69 -13.52
N ALA A 41 9.91 1.10 -12.81
CA ALA A 41 9.19 2.33 -13.09
C ALA A 41 9.93 3.59 -12.59
N GLY A 42 11.01 3.45 -11.81
CA GLY A 42 11.82 4.54 -11.27
C GLY A 42 11.48 4.94 -9.83
N HIS A 43 10.63 4.18 -9.13
CA HIS A 43 10.31 4.42 -7.72
C HIS A 43 11.33 3.77 -6.78
N ALA A 44 11.35 4.19 -5.52
CA ALA A 44 12.19 3.60 -4.48
C ALA A 44 11.40 2.58 -3.65
N LEU A 45 11.99 1.42 -3.38
CA LEU A 45 11.44 0.44 -2.43
C LEU A 45 11.87 0.85 -1.01
N ALA A 46 10.96 1.48 -0.25
CA ALA A 46 11.24 1.91 1.12
C ALA A 46 11.28 0.73 2.09
N ALA A 47 10.31 -0.17 1.97
CA ALA A 47 10.21 -1.33 2.84
C ALA A 47 9.55 -2.50 2.11
N ARG A 48 9.94 -3.71 2.48
CA ARG A 48 9.23 -4.94 2.11
C ARG A 48 8.92 -5.76 3.35
N GLY A 49 7.74 -6.36 3.39
CA GLY A 49 7.35 -7.22 4.51
C GLY A 49 6.32 -8.26 4.11
N ILE A 50 6.30 -9.35 4.86
CA ILE A 50 5.24 -10.36 4.81
C ILE A 50 4.60 -10.39 6.19
N VAL A 51 3.28 -10.31 6.24
CA VAL A 51 2.50 -10.42 7.47
C VAL A 51 1.51 -11.57 7.32
N ARG A 52 1.25 -12.28 8.41
CA ARG A 52 0.18 -13.29 8.44
C ARG A 52 -1.18 -12.63 8.33
N ASP A 53 -2.20 -13.41 7.99
CA ASP A 53 -3.57 -12.96 7.88
C ASP A 53 -4.21 -12.75 9.27
N ASP A 54 -3.62 -11.83 10.03
CA ASP A 54 -4.00 -11.45 11.38
C ASP A 54 -4.18 -9.93 11.45
N ILE A 55 -5.36 -9.52 11.89
CA ILE A 55 -5.78 -8.11 11.97
C ILE A 55 -4.81 -7.29 12.81
N TYR A 56 -4.32 -7.82 13.93
CA TYR A 56 -3.45 -7.08 14.84
C TYR A 56 -2.05 -6.93 14.27
N GLN A 57 -1.49 -7.99 13.70
CA GLN A 57 -0.19 -7.94 13.05
C GLN A 57 -0.20 -6.99 11.85
N MET A 58 -1.27 -7.05 11.05
CA MET A 58 -1.45 -6.17 9.91
C MET A 58 -1.55 -4.70 10.33
N ARG A 59 -2.36 -4.39 11.36
CA ARG A 59 -2.45 -3.03 11.90
C ARG A 59 -1.12 -2.55 12.45
N ALA A 60 -0.42 -3.36 13.23
CA ALA A 60 0.89 -2.99 13.77
C ALA A 60 1.88 -2.68 12.65
N ARG A 61 1.91 -3.52 11.60
CA ARG A 61 2.83 -3.32 10.47
C ARG A 61 2.47 -2.09 9.65
N VAL A 62 1.19 -1.87 9.35
CA VAL A 62 0.73 -0.69 8.63
C VAL A 62 0.96 0.58 9.45
N SER A 63 0.65 0.59 10.75
CA SER A 63 0.91 1.74 11.62
C SER A 63 2.40 2.07 11.70
N ALA A 64 3.28 1.07 11.74
CA ALA A 64 4.73 1.31 11.69
C ALA A 64 5.17 1.95 10.35
N LEU A 65 4.56 1.54 9.24
CA LEU A 65 4.82 2.13 7.92
C LEU A 65 4.22 3.54 7.77
N ILE A 66 3.08 3.82 8.41
CA ILE A 66 2.47 5.16 8.43
C ILE A 66 3.31 6.12 9.29
N ALA A 67 3.93 5.62 10.36
CA ALA A 67 4.81 6.42 11.22
C ALA A 67 6.18 6.69 10.59
N ASP A 68 6.54 5.97 9.52
CA ASP A 68 7.77 6.18 8.78
C ASP A 68 7.63 7.35 7.81
N THR A 69 8.46 8.40 8.01
CA THR A 69 8.43 9.62 7.19
C THR A 69 8.92 9.40 5.77
N GLU A 70 9.68 8.32 5.54
CA GLU A 70 10.20 7.99 4.21
C GLU A 70 9.18 7.24 3.36
N THR A 71 8.20 6.57 3.98
CA THR A 71 7.19 5.78 3.27
C THR A 71 6.03 6.66 2.80
N GLN A 72 5.91 6.87 1.48
CA GLN A 72 4.85 7.69 0.90
C GLN A 72 3.64 6.87 0.44
N VAL A 73 3.87 5.63 0.01
CA VAL A 73 2.81 4.74 -0.51
C VAL A 73 2.99 3.36 0.10
N ILE A 74 1.90 2.75 0.57
CA ILE A 74 1.88 1.36 1.04
C ILE A 74 1.06 0.53 0.06
N LEU A 75 1.72 -0.37 -0.66
CA LEU A 75 1.11 -1.37 -1.53
C LEU A 75 0.93 -2.67 -0.77
N ILE A 76 -0.29 -3.21 -0.81
CA ILE A 76 -0.65 -4.39 -0.04
C ILE A 76 -1.22 -5.44 -0.98
N THR A 77 -0.69 -6.65 -0.91
CA THR A 77 -1.08 -7.76 -1.80
C THR A 77 -1.40 -9.01 -0.98
N GLY A 78 -2.49 -9.69 -1.32
CA GLY A 78 -3.06 -10.77 -0.49
C GLY A 78 -4.06 -10.26 0.56
N GLY A 79 -4.77 -11.19 1.22
CA GLY A 79 -5.76 -10.86 2.27
C GLY A 79 -7.11 -10.31 1.78
N THR A 80 -7.36 -10.23 0.46
CA THR A 80 -8.64 -9.75 -0.10
C THR A 80 -9.66 -10.86 -0.39
N GLY A 81 -9.33 -12.11 -0.06
CA GLY A 81 -10.19 -13.27 -0.31
C GLY A 81 -11.40 -13.30 0.64
N PHE A 82 -12.55 -13.73 0.13
CA PHE A 82 -13.76 -14.08 0.89
C PHE A 82 -13.57 -15.37 1.74
N SER A 83 -12.46 -15.47 2.46
CA SER A 83 -12.20 -16.60 3.34
C SER A 83 -13.09 -16.51 4.59
N HIS A 84 -13.46 -17.65 5.18
CA HIS A 84 -14.38 -17.73 6.33
C HIS A 84 -13.86 -17.06 7.62
N ARG A 85 -12.65 -16.50 7.60
CA ARG A 85 -12.14 -15.56 8.62
C ARG A 85 -12.38 -14.14 8.14
N PRO A 86 -13.17 -13.32 8.85
CA PRO A 86 -13.35 -11.92 8.50
C PRO A 86 -12.07 -11.13 8.84
N CYS A 87 -11.08 -11.14 7.94
CA CYS A 87 -9.90 -10.27 7.99
C CYS A 87 -10.06 -9.06 7.04
N ASN A 88 -11.30 -8.63 6.78
CA ASN A 88 -11.60 -7.57 5.83
C ASN A 88 -10.71 -6.34 6.03
N PHE A 89 -9.66 -6.26 5.22
CA PHE A 89 -8.65 -5.23 5.23
C PHE A 89 -9.30 -3.84 5.19
N VAL A 90 -10.26 -3.71 4.26
CA VAL A 90 -11.08 -2.53 4.02
C VAL A 90 -11.86 -2.12 5.28
N GLY A 91 -12.40 -3.06 6.06
CA GLY A 91 -13.14 -2.74 7.28
C GLY A 91 -12.24 -2.35 8.46
N THR A 92 -11.05 -2.95 8.54
CA THR A 92 -10.10 -2.73 9.64
C THR A 92 -9.38 -1.39 9.53
N LEU A 93 -8.94 -0.99 8.33
CA LEU A 93 -8.18 0.24 8.14
C LEU A 93 -9.05 1.49 7.94
N GLN A 94 -10.34 1.35 7.61
CA GLN A 94 -11.24 2.49 7.47
C GLN A 94 -11.28 3.39 8.71
N ARG A 95 -11.03 2.81 9.90
CA ARG A 95 -10.97 3.57 11.16
C ARG A 95 -9.63 4.22 11.47
N ALA A 96 -8.55 3.77 10.84
CA ALA A 96 -7.20 4.31 11.04
C ALA A 96 -6.81 5.31 9.95
N LEU A 97 -7.44 5.22 8.78
CA LEU A 97 -7.21 6.15 7.68
C LEU A 97 -8.07 7.41 7.88
N ASP A 98 -7.40 8.53 8.19
CA ASP A 98 -7.98 9.87 8.04
C ASP A 98 -8.27 10.08 6.55
N THR A 99 -9.46 9.66 6.14
CA THR A 99 -9.89 9.80 4.76
C THR A 99 -10.27 11.26 4.55
N ARG A 100 -9.28 12.12 4.29
CA ARG A 100 -9.56 13.37 3.59
C ARG A 100 -10.03 12.95 2.20
N ARG A 101 -11.35 12.90 2.01
CA ARG A 101 -11.91 12.95 0.66
C ARG A 101 -11.19 14.11 -0.02
N ALA A 102 -10.53 13.85 -1.13
CA ALA A 102 -10.05 14.91 -1.99
C ALA A 102 -11.29 15.68 -2.42
N GLU A 103 -11.63 16.73 -1.65
CA GLU A 103 -12.59 17.72 -2.07
C GLU A 103 -11.94 18.38 -3.28
N SER A 104 -12.39 17.94 -4.45
CA SER A 104 -12.26 18.70 -5.69
C SER A 104 -12.81 20.09 -5.40
N HIS A 105 -11.92 21.07 -5.26
CA HIS A 105 -12.27 22.48 -5.37
C HIS A 105 -12.80 22.70 -6.78
N ASP A 106 -14.10 22.52 -6.96
CA ASP A 106 -14.86 23.11 -8.04
C ASP A 106 -15.47 24.39 -7.46
N GLU A 107 -14.77 25.51 -7.67
CA GLU A 107 -15.21 26.84 -7.28
C GLU A 107 -16.07 27.40 -8.44
N PRO A 108 -17.36 27.73 -8.23
CA PRO A 108 -18.18 28.25 -9.30
C PRO A 108 -17.90 29.75 -9.52
N ALA A 109 -17.74 30.13 -10.79
CA ALA A 109 -17.85 31.51 -11.26
C ALA A 109 -19.30 31.87 -11.56
#